data_AF-A0A661DAE0-F1
#
_entry.id   AF-A0A661DAE0-F1
#
_cell.length_a   1.000
_cell.length_b   1.000
_cell.length_c   1.000
_cell.angle_alpha   90.00
_cell.angle_beta   90.00
_cell.angle_gamma   90.00
#
_symmetry.space_group_name_H-M   'P 1'
#
loop_
_entity.id
_entity.type
_entity.pdbx_description
1 polymer ?
#
loop_
_entity_poly.entity_id
_entity_poly.type
_entity_poly.pdbx_seq_one_letter_code
_entity_poly.pdbx_strand_id
1 'polypeptide(L)'
;TNNVLLIPNAALRFTPPSEDEQASKSKGNFLSQLMPRPPRDTKSRSRANENKNQPIVWILRDGQIIAIPVSTGSTNGIMTEVTSGGIKPGMAVIVSTMSSGR
;
A
#
# COMPACT_ATOMS: atom_id res chain seq x y z
N THR A 1 -16.23 27.34 4.21
CA THR A 1 -14.94 26.76 4.64
C THR A 1 -14.89 25.33 4.15
N ASN A 2 -14.10 25.04 3.11
CA ASN A 2 -13.92 23.66 2.64
C ASN A 2 -13.07 22.92 3.68
N ASN A 3 -13.65 21.94 4.36
CA ASN A 3 -12.92 21.10 5.30
C ASN A 3 -12.23 19.99 4.51
N VAL A 4 -10.96 20.18 4.20
CA VAL A 4 -10.11 19.22 3.47
C VAL A 4 -9.08 18.62 4.41
N LEU A 5 -8.76 17.34 4.20
CA LEU A 5 -7.70 16.66 4.95
C LEU A 5 -6.37 16.86 4.26
N LEU A 6 -5.31 17.11 5.02
CA LEU A 6 -3.95 17.16 4.48
C LEU A 6 -3.25 15.85 4.79
N ILE A 7 -2.64 15.24 3.76
CA ILE A 7 -1.80 14.06 3.89
C ILE A 7 -0.43 14.30 3.26
N PRO A 8 0.64 13.60 3.71
CA PRO A 8 1.93 13.64 3.05
C PRO A 8 1.85 13.08 1.62
N ASN A 9 2.51 13.73 0.67
CA ASN A 9 2.58 13.26 -0.72
C ASN A 9 3.19 11.84 -0.82
N ALA A 10 4.07 11.50 0.11
CA ALA A 10 4.66 10.16 0.21
C ALA A 10 3.60 9.06 0.41
N ALA A 11 2.49 9.34 1.10
CA ALA A 11 1.41 8.36 1.33
C ALA A 11 0.69 7.96 0.04
N LEU A 12 0.57 8.88 -0.91
CA LEU A 12 -0.05 8.64 -2.23
C LEU A 12 0.88 7.86 -3.18
N ARG A 13 2.19 7.88 -2.92
CA ARG A 13 3.23 7.19 -3.71
C ARG A 13 3.68 5.88 -3.08
N PHE A 14 3.24 5.60 -1.86
CA PHE A 14 3.63 4.38 -1.15
C PHE A 14 3.01 3.16 -1.83
N THR A 15 3.86 2.16 -2.06
CA THR A 15 3.45 0.83 -2.50
C THR A 15 4.02 -0.16 -1.50
N PRO A 16 3.19 -0.99 -0.85
CA PRO A 16 3.68 -1.98 0.09
C PRO A 16 4.58 -2.98 -0.62
N PRO A 17 5.66 -3.45 0.02
CA PRO A 17 6.46 -4.53 -0.52
C PRO A 17 5.57 -5.77 -0.70
N SER A 18 5.62 -6.41 -1.87
CA SER A 18 4.90 -7.66 -2.13
C SER A 18 5.41 -8.75 -1.18
N GLU A 19 4.53 -9.55 -0.59
CA GLU A 19 4.90 -10.69 0.30
C GLU A 19 5.93 -11.64 -0.35
N ASP A 20 5.97 -11.72 -1.68
CA ASP A 20 6.95 -12.51 -2.44
C ASP A 20 8.41 -11.99 -2.27
N GLU A 21 8.62 -10.71 -1.96
CA GLU A 21 9.95 -10.14 -1.68
C GLU A 21 10.43 -10.39 -0.25
N GLN A 22 9.53 -10.53 0.72
CA GLN A 22 9.91 -10.93 2.08
C GLN A 22 10.18 -12.44 2.18
N ALA A 23 9.43 -13.28 1.47
CA ALA A 23 9.58 -14.74 1.53
C ALA A 23 10.81 -15.27 0.76
N SER A 24 11.29 -14.55 -0.24
CA SER A 24 12.44 -14.96 -1.06
C SER A 24 13.80 -14.76 -0.38
N LYS A 25 13.88 -13.96 0.69
CA LYS A 25 15.14 -13.75 1.42
C LYS A 25 15.45 -14.77 2.51
N SER A 26 14.49 -15.60 2.95
CA SER A 26 14.69 -16.45 4.13
C SER A 26 14.79 -17.96 3.88
N LYS A 27 14.60 -18.51 2.67
CA LYS A 27 14.63 -19.98 2.49
C LYS A 27 14.76 -20.47 1.05
N GLY A 28 15.84 -20.11 0.37
CA GLY A 28 16.24 -20.77 -0.88
C GLY A 28 16.94 -22.10 -0.63
N ASN A 29 16.28 -23.05 0.03
CA ASN A 29 16.78 -24.42 0.16
C ASN A 29 16.85 -25.04 -1.25
N PHE A 30 18.05 -25.49 -1.64
CA PHE A 30 18.41 -26.20 -2.88
C PHE A 30 17.43 -27.32 -3.33
N LEU A 31 16.54 -27.79 -2.45
CA LEU A 31 15.48 -28.76 -2.75
C LEU A 31 14.31 -28.19 -3.57
N SER A 32 14.13 -26.86 -3.62
CA SER A 32 12.98 -26.23 -4.31
C SER A 32 13.11 -26.19 -5.84
N GLN A 33 14.26 -26.57 -6.41
CA GLN A 33 14.49 -26.66 -7.86
C GLN A 33 14.00 -27.99 -8.48
N LEU A 34 13.64 -28.98 -7.66
CA LEU A 34 13.22 -30.31 -8.12
C LEU A 34 11.69 -30.52 -8.10
N MET A 35 10.92 -29.53 -7.64
CA MET A 35 9.46 -29.63 -7.56
C MET A 35 8.81 -28.80 -8.68
N PRO A 36 7.96 -29.41 -9.54
CA PRO A 36 7.10 -28.66 -10.45
C PRO A 36 6.25 -27.68 -9.65
N ARG A 37 6.44 -26.39 -9.92
CA ARG A 37 5.81 -25.31 -9.17
C ARG A 37 4.31 -25.26 -9.52
N PRO A 38 3.37 -25.39 -8.56
CA PRO A 38 1.95 -25.24 -8.83
C PRO A 38 1.63 -23.83 -9.32
N PRO A 39 0.67 -23.65 -10.25
CA PRO A 39 0.17 -22.33 -10.61
C PRO A 39 -0.43 -21.70 -9.35
N ARG A 40 0.18 -20.61 -8.87
CA ARG A 40 -0.37 -19.81 -7.78
C ARG A 40 -1.51 -18.99 -8.36
N ASP A 41 -2.74 -19.32 -7.98
CA ASP A 41 -3.85 -18.38 -8.04
C ASP A 41 -3.53 -17.20 -7.13
N THR A 42 -3.09 -16.10 -7.71
CA THR A 42 -2.89 -14.80 -7.04
C THR A 42 -4.25 -14.16 -6.74
N LYS A 43 -5.09 -14.84 -5.94
CA LYS A 43 -6.25 -14.24 -5.27
C LYS A 43 -5.91 -13.85 -3.84
N SER A 44 -4.77 -13.19 -3.64
CA SER A 44 -4.63 -12.28 -2.50
C SER A 44 -5.27 -10.97 -2.90
N ARG A 45 -6.23 -10.52 -2.08
CA ARG A 45 -7.17 -9.44 -2.33
C ARG A 45 -6.46 -8.10 -2.54
N SER A 46 -5.98 -7.83 -3.75
CA SER A 46 -5.84 -6.48 -4.26
C SER A 46 -7.14 -6.09 -4.99
N ARG A 47 -8.25 -5.94 -4.24
CA ARG A 47 -9.42 -5.19 -4.74
C ARG A 47 -9.13 -3.68 -4.90
N ALA A 48 -7.88 -3.27 -4.66
CA ALA A 48 -7.42 -1.91 -4.86
C ALA A 48 -6.92 -1.67 -6.29
N ASN A 49 -7.63 -2.18 -7.31
CA ASN A 49 -7.41 -1.70 -8.67
C ASN A 49 -8.56 -2.04 -9.65
N GLU A 50 -9.82 -1.83 -9.27
CA GLU A 50 -10.90 -1.80 -10.27
C GLU A 50 -10.92 -0.46 -11.05
N ASN A 51 -10.20 0.56 -10.57
CA ASN A 51 -9.97 1.82 -11.28
C ASN A 51 -8.47 2.16 -11.30
N LYS A 52 -7.78 1.88 -12.40
CA LYS A 52 -6.33 2.13 -12.61
C LYS A 52 -5.88 3.58 -12.45
N ASN A 53 -6.80 4.52 -12.32
CA ASN A 53 -6.52 5.95 -12.25
C ASN A 53 -6.90 6.63 -10.93
N GLN A 54 -7.47 5.92 -9.95
CA GLN A 54 -7.84 6.56 -8.69
C GLN A 54 -6.67 6.54 -7.68
N PRO A 55 -6.26 7.69 -7.10
CA PRO A 55 -5.27 7.70 -6.03
C PRO A 55 -5.71 6.88 -4.82
N ILE A 56 -4.76 6.16 -4.22
CA ILE A 56 -4.99 5.37 -3.01
C ILE A 56 -4.03 5.78 -1.90
N VAL A 57 -4.47 5.59 -0.67
CA VAL A 57 -3.67 5.74 0.54
C VAL A 57 -3.70 4.43 1.31
N TRP A 58 -2.55 4.02 1.82
CA TRP A 58 -2.44 2.81 2.62
C TRP A 58 -2.51 3.13 4.10
N ILE A 59 -3.26 2.33 4.86
CA ILE A 59 -3.33 2.40 6.32
C ILE A 59 -2.96 1.05 6.93
N LEU A 60 -2.60 1.06 8.21
CA LEU A 60 -2.47 -0.16 9.00
C LEU A 60 -3.70 -0.29 9.89
N ARG A 61 -4.44 -1.39 9.74
CA ARG A 61 -5.59 -1.72 10.58
C ARG A 61 -5.52 -3.17 10.97
N ASP A 62 -5.57 -3.45 12.28
CA ASP A 62 -5.53 -4.81 12.83
C ASP A 62 -4.31 -5.62 12.34
N GLY A 63 -3.16 -4.95 12.18
CA GLY A 63 -1.93 -5.55 11.67
C GLY A 63 -1.89 -5.79 10.16
N GLN A 64 -2.96 -5.43 9.43
CA GLN A 64 -3.06 -5.60 7.99
C GLN A 64 -2.96 -4.26 7.26
N ILE A 65 -2.25 -4.26 6.13
CA ILE A 65 -2.16 -3.10 5.24
C ILE A 65 -3.45 -3.05 4.40
N ILE A 66 -4.19 -1.94 4.49
CA ILE A 66 -5.45 -1.72 3.75
C ILE A 66 -5.30 -0.52 2.83
N ALA A 67 -5.63 -0.70 1.55
CA ALA A 67 -5.74 0.40 0.60
C ALA A 67 -7.10 1.10 0.71
N ILE A 68 -7.08 2.42 0.77
CA ILE A 68 -8.26 3.28 0.79
C ILE A 68 -8.20 4.21 -0.42
N PRO A 69 -9.17 4.13 -1.35
CA PRO A 69 -9.27 5.08 -2.45
C PRO A 69 -9.63 6.48 -1.93
N VAL A 70 -9.01 7.49 -2.51
CA VAL A 70 -9.19 8.89 -2.16
C VAL A 70 -9.32 9.76 -3.41
N SER A 71 -9.92 10.94 -3.25
CA SER A 71 -9.85 12.03 -4.23
C SER A 71 -8.95 13.13 -3.67
N THR A 72 -8.03 13.61 -4.50
CA THR A 72 -7.04 14.60 -4.12
C THR A 72 -7.32 15.94 -4.79
N GLY A 73 -6.98 17.03 -4.09
CA GLY A 73 -7.04 18.40 -4.58
C GLY A 73 -5.64 18.97 -4.83
N SER A 74 -5.43 20.22 -4.42
CA SER A 74 -4.17 20.91 -4.59
C SER A 74 -3.08 20.35 -3.67
N THR A 75 -1.83 20.51 -4.10
CA THR A 75 -0.65 20.19 -3.29
C THR A 75 0.18 21.43 -3.06
N ASN A 76 0.80 21.53 -1.89
CA ASN A 76 1.77 22.58 -1.56
C ASN A 76 3.23 22.12 -1.75
N GLY A 77 3.44 21.00 -2.44
CA GLY A 77 4.75 20.39 -2.70
C GLY A 77 5.14 19.29 -1.70
N ILE A 78 4.64 19.34 -0.47
CA ILE A 78 4.93 18.34 0.59
C ILE A 78 3.67 17.58 1.00
N MET A 79 2.55 18.29 1.09
CA MET A 79 1.24 17.79 1.45
C MET A 79 0.26 17.91 0.28
N THR A 80 -0.70 17.00 0.22
CA THR A 80 -1.81 17.01 -0.74
C THR A 80 -3.12 17.06 0.01
N GLU A 81 -4.05 17.86 -0.50
CA GLU A 81 -5.43 17.90 -0.03
C GLU A 81 -6.17 16.64 -0.43
N VAL A 82 -6.90 16.05 0.50
CA VAL A 82 -7.87 14.98 0.28
C VAL A 82 -9.25 15.60 0.42
N THR A 83 -9.97 15.65 -0.70
CA THR A 83 -11.29 16.27 -0.83
C THR A 83 -12.41 15.28 -0.55
N SER A 84 -12.17 13.98 -0.78
CA SER A 84 -13.11 12.91 -0.44
C SER A 84 -12.40 11.56 -0.34
N GLY A 85 -13.08 10.57 0.26
CA GLY A 85 -12.58 9.21 0.40
C GLY A 85 -12.84 8.62 1.78
N GLY A 86 -12.29 7.43 2.03
CA GLY A 86 -12.45 6.71 3.30
C GLY A 86 -11.52 7.15 4.43
N ILE A 87 -10.75 8.23 4.25
CA ILE A 87 -9.80 8.75 5.24
C ILE A 87 -10.48 9.81 6.11
N LYS A 88 -10.19 9.78 7.42
CA LYS A 88 -10.71 10.69 8.44
C LYS A 88 -9.55 11.35 9.21
N PRO A 89 -9.78 12.53 9.82
CA PRO A 89 -8.79 13.11 10.74
C PRO A 89 -8.40 12.09 11.82
N GLY A 90 -7.10 12.01 12.14
CA GLY A 90 -6.55 11.10 13.14
C GLY A 90 -6.23 9.68 12.65
N MET A 91 -6.54 9.33 11.40
CA MET A 91 -6.12 8.04 10.82
C MET A 91 -4.63 8.08 10.45
N ALA A 92 -3.88 7.06 10.86
CA ALA A 92 -2.48 6.89 10.47
C ALA A 92 -2.39 6.35 9.03
N VAL A 93 -1.54 6.98 8.23
CA VAL A 93 -1.26 6.59 6.84
C VAL A 93 0.18 6.10 6.72
N ILE A 94 0.42 5.14 5.84
CA ILE A 94 1.74 4.57 5.61
C ILE A 94 2.44 5.39 4.52
N VAL A 95 3.64 5.88 4.84
CA VAL A 95 4.47 6.68 3.92
C VAL A 95 5.73 5.95 3.47
N SER A 96 6.18 4.96 4.24
CA SER A 96 7.34 4.12 3.94
C SER A 96 7.32 2.85 4.79
N THR A 97 8.11 1.85 4.38
CA THR A 97 8.44 0.69 5.21
C THR A 97 9.95 0.56 5.29
N MET A 98 10.47 0.19 6.46
CA MET A 98 11.89 -0.13 6.62
C MET A 98 12.01 -1.66 6.54
N SER A 99 12.61 -2.17 5.47
CA SER A 99 13.04 -3.57 5.47
C SER A 99 14.31 -3.66 6.33
N SER A 100 14.23 -4.35 7.47
CA SER A 100 15.43 -4.65 8.25
C SER A 100 16.21 -5.71 7.46
N GLY A 101 17.13 -5.26 6.61
CA GLY A 101 18.16 -6.14 6.03
C GLY A 101 19.05 -6.63 7.17
N ARG A 102 19.06 -7.95 7.40
CA ARG A 102 20.17 -8.63 8.06
C ARG A 102 21.05 -9.24 6.98
#